data_AF-A0AAV5ATV9-F1
#
_entry.id   AF-A0AAV5ATV9-F1
#
_cell.length_a   1.000
_cell.length_b   1.000
_cell.length_c   1.000
_cell.angle_alpha   90.00
_cell.angle_beta   90.00
_cell.angle_gamma   90.00
#
_symmetry.space_group_name_H-M   'P 1'
#
loop_
_entity.id
_entity.type
_entity.pdbx_description
1 polymer ?
#
loop_
_entity_poly.entity_id
_entity_poly.type
_entity_poly.pdbx_seq_one_letter_code
_entity_poly.pdbx_strand_id
1 'polypeptide(L)'
;MEMALEVALSEGKSASELSREIRHLLKNPDILFRRVKDKHGNLVLSKEVQELHTGRGIYRSSYKNAVRLASNEINVAYKTADLLRIQQNPDIVGYEIVLSKQHKVYDVCDELKGKYPKNFQFAGWHIQCKCQLKPILKSQSELIAELKNDLELPAESSKNYVSDVPENFKKWTIENKERIKNWKTQPDWWENNKGFLPFGVENKIKSILDIPEKNTYIAFEPFSPIIINKLNELNNNKKKQKLLAEIVNAPEAKILFETENNKVVLFDKHKGVKKDSWQNTLQMAKALSKNKKM
;
A
#
# COMPACT_ATOMS: atom_id res chain seq x y z
N MET A 1 -20.94 8.31 -13.87
CA MET A 1 -21.38 7.51 -12.70
C MET A 1 -21.06 8.24 -11.40
N GLU A 2 -19.79 8.60 -11.19
CA GLU A 2 -19.33 9.35 -10.00
C GLU A 2 -20.12 10.65 -9.77
N MET A 3 -20.32 11.47 -10.80
CA MET A 3 -21.15 12.70 -10.69
C MET A 3 -22.58 12.42 -10.18
N ALA A 4 -23.20 11.30 -10.58
CA ALA A 4 -24.54 10.96 -10.10
C ALA A 4 -24.53 10.51 -8.63
N LEU A 5 -23.45 9.88 -8.18
CA LEU A 5 -23.26 9.53 -6.77
C LEU A 5 -23.05 10.80 -5.93
N GLU A 6 -22.22 11.72 -6.40
CA GLU A 6 -21.93 12.98 -5.71
C GLU A 6 -23.18 13.85 -5.52
N VAL A 7 -23.95 14.07 -6.59
CA VAL A 7 -25.22 14.81 -6.54
C VAL A 7 -26.19 14.14 -5.57
N ALA A 8 -26.33 12.81 -5.64
CA ALA A 8 -27.24 12.10 -4.76
C ALA A 8 -26.84 12.13 -3.28
N LEU A 9 -25.54 12.12 -2.98
CA LEU A 9 -25.03 12.30 -1.62
C LEU A 9 -25.31 13.72 -1.11
N SER A 10 -25.10 14.73 -1.96
CA SER A 10 -25.38 16.13 -1.62
C SER A 10 -26.87 16.38 -1.36
N GLU A 11 -27.75 15.77 -2.15
CA GLU A 11 -29.20 15.90 -2.02
C GLU A 11 -29.80 14.98 -0.94
N GLY A 12 -29.01 14.08 -0.34
CA GLY A 12 -29.48 13.12 0.66
C GLY A 12 -30.43 12.05 0.12
N LYS A 13 -30.30 11.70 -1.17
CA LYS A 13 -31.16 10.70 -1.83
C LYS A 13 -31.03 9.33 -1.20
N SER A 14 -32.14 8.60 -1.14
CA SER A 14 -32.13 7.21 -0.69
C SER A 14 -31.41 6.32 -1.71
N ALA A 15 -30.88 5.19 -1.26
CA ALA A 15 -30.28 4.20 -2.16
C ALA A 15 -31.25 3.71 -3.25
N SER A 16 -32.56 3.74 -2.98
CA SER A 16 -33.58 3.34 -3.94
C SER A 16 -33.76 4.35 -5.06
N GLU A 17 -33.72 5.65 -4.76
CA GLU A 17 -33.80 6.73 -5.75
C GLU A 17 -32.53 6.77 -6.59
N LEU A 18 -31.37 6.79 -5.93
CA LEU A 18 -30.08 6.75 -6.59
C LEU A 18 -29.96 5.51 -7.50
N SER A 19 -30.47 4.35 -7.08
CA SER A 19 -30.46 3.15 -7.92
C SER A 19 -31.20 3.33 -9.25
N ARG A 20 -32.31 4.08 -9.27
CA ARG A 20 -33.08 4.33 -10.50
C ARG A 20 -32.30 5.21 -11.45
N GLU A 21 -31.58 6.19 -10.90
CA GLU A 21 -30.73 7.11 -11.64
C GLU A 21 -29.49 6.42 -12.21
N ILE A 22 -28.78 5.58 -11.45
CA ILE A 22 -27.52 4.96 -11.94
C ILE A 22 -27.73 3.65 -12.70
N ARG A 23 -28.91 3.03 -12.65
CA ARG A 23 -29.15 1.71 -13.25
C ARG A 23 -28.80 1.65 -14.73
N HIS A 24 -29.10 2.71 -15.48
CA HIS A 24 -28.79 2.77 -16.92
C HIS A 24 -27.28 2.77 -17.22
N LEU A 25 -26.44 3.12 -16.24
CA LEU A 25 -24.98 3.11 -16.34
C LEU A 25 -24.37 1.74 -16.02
N LEU A 26 -25.17 0.79 -15.53
CA LEU A 26 -24.69 -0.56 -15.22
C LEU A 26 -24.58 -1.42 -16.47
N LYS A 27 -23.73 -2.45 -16.41
CA LYS A 27 -23.69 -3.49 -17.43
C LYS A 27 -25.04 -4.21 -17.47
N ASN A 28 -25.66 -4.22 -18.65
CA ASN A 28 -26.97 -4.80 -18.93
C ASN A 28 -28.12 -4.17 -18.10
N PRO A 29 -28.43 -2.88 -18.30
CA PRO A 29 -29.37 -2.14 -17.48
C PRO A 29 -30.81 -2.65 -17.61
N ASP A 30 -31.16 -3.18 -18.79
CA ASP A 30 -32.52 -3.60 -19.14
C ASP A 30 -32.80 -5.08 -18.87
N ILE A 31 -31.89 -5.80 -18.19
CA ILE A 31 -32.17 -7.17 -17.73
C ILE A 31 -33.26 -7.11 -16.66
N LEU A 32 -34.48 -7.22 -17.14
CA LEU A 32 -35.69 -7.40 -16.36
C LEU A 32 -35.92 -8.89 -16.14
N PHE A 33 -36.14 -9.25 -14.88
CA PHE A 33 -36.75 -10.53 -14.58
C PHE A 33 -38.23 -10.48 -14.95
N ARG A 34 -38.55 -10.87 -16.18
CA ARG A 34 -39.95 -11.15 -16.50
C ARG A 34 -40.30 -12.50 -15.86
N ARG A 35 -41.16 -12.47 -14.83
CA ARG A 35 -41.84 -13.69 -14.40
C ARG A 35 -42.89 -14.02 -15.45
N VAL A 36 -42.86 -15.24 -15.95
CA VAL A 36 -43.81 -15.75 -16.94
C VAL A 36 -44.75 -16.71 -16.21
N LYS A 37 -46.03 -16.74 -16.61
CA LYS A 37 -46.97 -17.71 -16.03
C LYS A 37 -46.65 -19.10 -16.58
N ASP A 38 -46.56 -20.08 -15.69
CA ASP A 38 -46.49 -21.49 -16.06
C ASP A 38 -47.87 -22.01 -16.50
N LYS A 39 -47.91 -23.29 -16.91
CA LYS A 39 -49.15 -23.97 -17.32
C LYS A 39 -50.21 -24.06 -16.20
N HIS A 40 -49.81 -23.83 -14.95
CA HIS A 40 -50.66 -23.86 -13.76
C HIS A 40 -51.01 -22.44 -13.26
N GLY A 41 -50.61 -21.40 -13.99
CA GLY A 41 -50.85 -19.99 -13.64
C GLY A 41 -49.86 -19.39 -12.63
N ASN A 42 -48.87 -20.15 -12.16
CA ASN A 42 -47.86 -19.66 -11.22
C ASN A 42 -46.80 -18.81 -11.94
N LEU A 43 -46.34 -17.75 -11.28
CA LEU A 43 -45.29 -16.87 -11.81
C LEU A 43 -43.90 -17.49 -11.61
N VAL A 44 -43.33 -18.05 -12.67
CA VAL A 44 -41.99 -18.64 -12.70
C VAL A 44 -41.00 -17.73 -13.45
N LEU A 45 -39.69 -17.89 -13.18
CA LEU A 45 -38.66 -17.17 -13.95
C LEU A 45 -38.66 -17.65 -15.41
N SER A 46 -38.43 -16.75 -16.38
CA SER A 46 -38.25 -17.14 -17.78
C SER A 46 -37.03 -18.06 -17.95
N LYS A 47 -37.04 -18.88 -19.00
CA LYS A 47 -35.92 -19.80 -19.27
C LYS A 47 -34.60 -19.05 -19.46
N GLU A 48 -34.60 -17.92 -20.17
CA GLU A 48 -33.38 -17.12 -20.37
C GLU A 48 -32.80 -16.60 -19.04
N VAL A 49 -33.67 -16.24 -18.09
CA VAL A 49 -33.27 -15.76 -16.77
C VAL A 49 -32.77 -16.90 -15.87
N GLN A 50 -33.34 -18.09 -15.99
CA GLN A 50 -32.87 -19.27 -15.24
C GLN A 50 -31.47 -19.69 -15.68
N GLU A 51 -31.22 -19.64 -17.00
CA GLU A 51 -29.92 -19.94 -17.61
C GLU A 51 -28.91 -18.82 -17.44
N LEU A 52 -29.32 -17.61 -17.01
CA LEU A 52 -28.39 -16.53 -16.71
C LEU A 52 -27.58 -16.83 -15.43
N HIS A 53 -26.33 -17.23 -15.64
CA HIS A 53 -25.35 -17.50 -14.58
C HIS A 53 -24.65 -16.21 -14.20
N THR A 54 -25.17 -15.51 -13.20
CA THR A 54 -24.44 -14.40 -12.59
C THR A 54 -23.41 -14.96 -11.63
N GLY A 55 -22.14 -14.56 -11.78
CA GLY A 55 -21.08 -14.91 -10.84
C GLY A 55 -21.38 -14.48 -9.40
N ARG A 56 -20.54 -14.91 -8.46
CA ARG A 56 -20.69 -14.54 -7.04
C ARG A 56 -20.72 -13.02 -6.87
N GLY A 57 -21.67 -12.51 -6.08
CA GLY A 57 -21.81 -11.08 -5.78
C GLY A 57 -22.55 -10.25 -6.85
N ILE A 58 -23.03 -10.87 -7.92
CA ILE A 58 -23.85 -10.22 -8.95
C ILE A 58 -25.27 -10.78 -8.85
N TYR A 59 -26.25 -9.90 -8.66
CA TYR A 59 -27.65 -10.29 -8.77
C TYR A 59 -28.03 -10.42 -10.24
N ARG A 60 -28.91 -11.35 -10.56
CA ARG A 60 -29.49 -11.43 -11.91
C ARG A 60 -30.43 -10.23 -12.24
N SER A 61 -30.82 -9.38 -11.26
CA SER A 61 -31.57 -8.13 -11.52
C SER A 61 -30.63 -6.93 -11.60
N SER A 62 -30.75 -6.16 -12.67
CA SER A 62 -30.07 -4.85 -12.80
C SER A 62 -30.46 -3.89 -11.67
N TYR A 63 -31.75 -3.84 -11.31
CA TYR A 63 -32.24 -3.03 -10.19
C TYR A 63 -31.57 -3.44 -8.86
N LYS A 64 -31.52 -4.74 -8.53
CA LYS A 64 -30.85 -5.17 -7.28
C LYS A 64 -29.36 -4.87 -7.27
N ASN A 65 -28.69 -4.96 -8.42
CA ASN A 65 -27.29 -4.55 -8.54
C ASN A 65 -27.12 -3.04 -8.33
N ALA A 66 -27.99 -2.23 -8.93
CA ALA A 66 -27.99 -0.77 -8.75
C ALA A 66 -28.23 -0.38 -7.29
N VAL A 67 -29.22 -0.99 -6.63
CA VAL A 67 -29.48 -0.77 -5.21
C VAL A 67 -28.29 -1.21 -4.37
N ARG A 68 -27.70 -2.38 -4.65
CA ARG A 68 -26.51 -2.86 -3.93
C ARG A 68 -25.37 -1.85 -4.01
N LEU A 69 -25.08 -1.36 -5.20
CA LEU A 69 -24.02 -0.39 -5.44
C LEU A 69 -24.33 0.94 -4.77
N ALA A 70 -25.50 1.52 -5.02
CA ALA A 70 -25.95 2.76 -4.39
C ALA A 70 -25.88 2.69 -2.86
N SER A 71 -26.39 1.61 -2.24
CA SER A 71 -26.29 1.41 -0.79
C SER A 71 -24.85 1.28 -0.31
N ASN A 72 -23.98 0.62 -1.08
CA ASN A 72 -22.58 0.48 -0.71
C ASN A 72 -21.87 1.84 -0.72
N GLU A 73 -21.98 2.59 -1.82
CA GLU A 73 -21.35 3.90 -1.97
C GLU A 73 -21.83 4.89 -0.91
N ILE A 74 -23.13 4.93 -0.65
CA ILE A 74 -23.70 5.77 0.41
C ILE A 74 -23.12 5.39 1.78
N ASN A 75 -23.06 4.09 2.11
CA ASN A 75 -22.51 3.65 3.39
C ASN A 75 -21.01 3.94 3.52
N VAL A 76 -20.24 3.81 2.43
CA VAL A 76 -18.82 4.17 2.40
C VAL A 76 -18.67 5.67 2.65
N ALA A 77 -19.42 6.51 1.95
CA ALA A 77 -19.38 7.97 2.10
C ALA A 77 -19.71 8.43 3.54
N TYR A 78 -20.74 7.86 4.16
CA TYR A 78 -21.06 8.20 5.55
C TYR A 78 -19.96 7.77 6.52
N LYS A 79 -19.37 6.59 6.35
CA LYS A 79 -18.30 6.11 7.23
C LYS A 79 -16.99 6.89 7.04
N THR A 80 -16.66 7.27 5.80
CA THR A 80 -15.48 8.10 5.55
C THR A 80 -15.66 9.49 6.15
N ALA A 81 -16.85 10.06 6.09
CA ALA A 81 -17.18 11.32 6.78
C ALA A 81 -17.09 11.18 8.31
N ASP A 82 -17.60 10.08 8.88
CA ASP A 82 -17.48 9.80 10.33
C ASP A 82 -16.02 9.64 10.77
N LEU A 83 -15.20 8.97 9.96
CA LEU A 83 -13.77 8.85 10.21
C LEU A 83 -13.06 10.19 10.17
N LEU A 84 -13.39 11.04 9.19
CA LEU A 84 -12.82 12.39 9.11
C LEU A 84 -13.18 13.21 10.36
N ARG A 85 -14.44 13.14 10.79
CA ARG A 85 -14.91 13.76 12.04
C ARG A 85 -14.15 13.23 13.25
N ILE A 86 -13.93 11.91 13.32
CA ILE A 86 -13.15 11.27 14.37
C ILE A 86 -11.70 11.76 14.34
N GLN A 87 -11.08 11.83 13.17
CA GLN A 87 -9.69 12.23 12.97
C GLN A 87 -9.47 13.70 13.38
N GLN A 88 -10.40 14.59 13.05
CA GLN A 88 -10.32 16.01 13.37
C GLN A 88 -10.58 16.32 14.86
N ASN A 89 -11.26 15.43 15.58
CA ASN A 89 -11.59 15.68 16.99
C ASN A 89 -10.45 15.23 17.93
N PRO A 90 -9.81 16.14 18.69
CA PRO A 90 -8.67 15.82 19.56
C PRO A 90 -9.04 14.96 20.79
N ASP A 91 -10.30 14.98 21.22
CA ASP A 91 -10.79 14.24 22.38
C ASP A 91 -11.03 12.75 22.09
N ILE A 92 -11.07 12.39 20.80
CA ILE A 92 -11.20 11.02 20.35
C ILE A 92 -9.80 10.41 20.20
N VAL A 93 -9.56 9.31 20.93
CA VAL A 93 -8.25 8.65 21.05
C VAL A 93 -8.17 7.33 20.27
N GLY A 94 -9.27 6.94 19.61
CA GLY A 94 -9.41 5.74 18.82
C GLY A 94 -10.88 5.45 18.55
N TYR A 95 -11.20 4.29 18.00
CA TYR A 95 -12.58 3.86 17.83
C TYR A 95 -12.72 2.35 17.91
N GLU A 96 -13.91 1.88 18.26
CA GLU A 96 -14.28 0.48 18.26
C GLU A 96 -15.18 0.16 17.07
N ILE A 97 -14.82 -0.86 16.30
CA ILE A 97 -15.66 -1.40 15.24
C ILE A 97 -16.57 -2.46 15.86
N VAL A 98 -17.88 -2.20 15.84
CA VAL A 98 -18.89 -3.10 16.38
C VAL A 98 -19.81 -3.64 15.28
N LEU A 99 -20.29 -4.86 15.49
CA LEU A 99 -21.28 -5.48 14.63
C LEU A 99 -22.64 -4.81 14.82
N SER A 100 -23.37 -4.62 13.71
CA SER A 100 -24.78 -4.25 13.78
C SER A 100 -25.60 -5.41 14.31
N LYS A 101 -26.68 -5.13 15.05
CA LYS A 101 -27.68 -6.15 15.47
C LYS A 101 -28.31 -6.91 14.31
N GLN A 102 -28.22 -6.37 13.08
CA GLN A 102 -28.70 -7.04 11.88
C GLN A 102 -27.70 -8.04 11.27
N HIS A 103 -26.49 -8.13 11.81
CA HIS A 103 -25.51 -9.12 11.44
C HIS A 103 -25.96 -10.49 12.00
N LYS A 104 -26.23 -11.43 11.09
CA LYS A 104 -26.78 -12.76 11.42
C LYS A 104 -25.90 -13.91 10.94
N VAL A 105 -25.03 -13.64 9.97
CA VAL A 105 -24.24 -14.65 9.28
C VAL A 105 -22.80 -14.39 9.62
N TYR A 106 -22.14 -15.37 10.23
CA TYR A 106 -20.74 -15.27 10.58
C TYR A 106 -19.89 -14.93 9.34
N ASP A 107 -19.11 -13.87 9.43
CA ASP A 107 -18.20 -13.42 8.37
C ASP A 107 -16.96 -12.73 8.93
N VAL A 108 -16.17 -12.13 8.03
CA VAL A 108 -14.94 -11.41 8.38
C VAL A 108 -15.15 -10.30 9.43
N CYS A 109 -16.36 -9.76 9.56
CA CYS A 109 -16.63 -8.76 10.57
C CYS A 109 -16.55 -9.31 11.99
N ASP A 110 -16.89 -10.58 12.20
CA ASP A 110 -16.82 -11.22 13.52
C ASP A 110 -15.38 -11.38 14.00
N GLU A 111 -14.49 -11.70 13.06
CA GLU A 111 -13.06 -11.93 13.29
C GLU A 111 -12.32 -10.61 13.51
N LEU A 112 -12.72 -9.56 12.77
CA LEU A 112 -12.04 -8.27 12.75
C LEU A 112 -12.69 -7.19 13.63
N LYS A 113 -13.74 -7.51 14.40
CA LYS A 113 -14.28 -6.56 15.39
C LYS A 113 -13.25 -6.27 16.48
N GLY A 114 -13.23 -5.04 16.99
CA GLY A 114 -12.29 -4.63 18.03
C GLY A 114 -11.99 -3.14 18.04
N LYS A 115 -10.99 -2.75 18.84
CA LYS A 115 -10.52 -1.37 18.98
C LYS A 115 -9.41 -1.07 17.99
N TYR A 116 -9.55 0.00 17.22
CA TYR A 116 -8.62 0.42 16.19
C TYR A 116 -8.08 1.82 16.49
N PRO A 117 -6.84 2.10 16.05
CA PRO A 117 -6.25 3.42 16.20
C PRO A 117 -6.99 4.44 15.34
N LYS A 118 -6.94 5.71 15.75
CA LYS A 118 -7.58 6.85 15.08
C LYS A 118 -7.22 6.98 13.60
N ASN A 119 -5.99 6.60 13.24
CA ASN A 119 -5.45 6.70 11.88
C ASN A 119 -5.83 5.51 10.99
N PHE A 120 -6.49 4.47 11.51
CA PHE A 120 -6.97 3.37 10.69
C PHE A 120 -8.15 3.85 9.81
N GLN A 121 -8.09 3.57 8.51
CA GLN A 121 -9.14 3.94 7.55
C GLN A 121 -10.11 2.78 7.35
N PHE A 122 -11.31 2.88 7.92
CA PHE A 122 -12.36 1.87 7.85
C PHE A 122 -13.62 2.32 7.09
N ALA A 123 -13.76 1.90 5.83
CA ALA A 123 -15.00 2.07 5.06
C ALA A 123 -15.98 0.88 5.19
N GLY A 124 -15.52 -0.25 5.73
CA GLY A 124 -16.26 -1.51 5.78
C GLY A 124 -15.37 -2.70 5.41
N TRP A 125 -15.59 -3.86 6.00
CA TRP A 125 -14.77 -5.06 5.72
C TRP A 125 -15.14 -5.72 4.39
N HIS A 126 -16.40 -5.62 4.00
CA HIS A 126 -16.96 -6.19 2.78
C HIS A 126 -18.06 -5.29 2.22
N ILE A 127 -18.50 -5.60 1.01
CA ILE A 127 -19.60 -4.92 0.35
C ILE A 127 -20.87 -5.01 1.22
N GLN A 128 -21.61 -3.91 1.35
CA GLN A 128 -22.79 -3.80 2.23
C GLN A 128 -22.49 -4.12 3.71
N CYS A 129 -21.26 -3.88 4.17
CA CYS A 129 -20.92 -4.03 5.58
C CYS A 129 -21.71 -3.05 6.46
N LYS A 130 -22.40 -3.61 7.47
CA LYS A 130 -23.26 -2.87 8.41
C LYS A 130 -22.57 -2.52 9.73
N CYS A 131 -21.27 -2.82 9.86
CA CYS A 131 -20.53 -2.50 11.07
C CYS A 131 -20.53 -1.00 11.34
N GLN A 132 -20.59 -0.66 12.62
CA GLN A 132 -20.66 0.70 13.11
C GLN A 132 -19.35 1.08 13.81
N LEU A 133 -19.00 2.36 13.71
CA LEU A 133 -17.87 2.97 14.39
C LEU A 133 -18.37 3.58 15.70
N LYS A 134 -17.76 3.19 16.83
CA LYS A 134 -17.99 3.81 18.13
C LYS A 134 -16.73 4.57 18.54
N PRO A 135 -16.74 5.91 18.61
CA PRO A 135 -15.56 6.66 19.02
C PRO A 135 -15.21 6.35 20.47
N ILE A 136 -13.90 6.21 20.74
CA ILE A 136 -13.35 6.06 22.09
C ILE A 136 -12.84 7.43 22.51
N LEU A 137 -13.42 7.97 23.57
CA LEU A 137 -13.06 9.28 24.12
C LEU A 137 -11.98 9.15 25.20
N LYS A 138 -11.27 10.26 25.44
CA LYS A 138 -10.50 10.47 26.66
C LYS A 138 -11.37 10.24 27.90
N SER A 139 -10.75 9.89 29.03
CA SER A 139 -11.51 9.74 30.27
C SER A 139 -12.11 11.07 30.71
N GLN A 140 -13.27 11.04 31.36
CA GLN A 140 -13.95 12.25 31.81
C GLN A 140 -13.07 13.10 32.75
N SER A 141 -12.25 12.46 33.58
CA SER A 141 -11.30 13.15 34.46
C SER A 141 -10.20 13.88 33.69
N GLU A 142 -9.69 13.30 32.60
CA GLU A 142 -8.67 13.93 31.75
C GLU A 142 -9.26 15.16 31.05
N LEU A 143 -10.46 15.03 30.47
CA LEU A 143 -11.15 16.14 29.82
C LEU A 143 -11.44 17.29 30.78
N ILE A 144 -11.91 17.00 32.00
CA ILE A 144 -12.16 18.04 33.01
C ILE A 144 -10.85 18.72 33.43
N ALA A 145 -9.74 17.99 33.52
CA ALA A 145 -8.44 18.55 33.86
C ALA A 145 -7.89 19.43 32.72
N GLU A 146 -8.02 19.01 31.47
CA GLU A 146 -7.66 19.77 30.28
C GLU A 146 -8.44 21.09 30.21
N LEU A 147 -9.77 21.03 30.36
CA LEU A 147 -10.64 22.22 30.36
C LEU A 147 -10.34 23.18 31.51
N LYS A 148 -10.02 22.67 32.71
CA LYS A 148 -9.68 23.52 33.86
C LYS A 148 -8.34 24.24 33.72
N ASN A 149 -7.39 23.62 33.01
CA ASN A 149 -6.05 24.16 32.83
C ASN A 149 -5.86 24.87 31.48
N ASP A 150 -6.90 24.92 30.64
CA ASP A 150 -6.85 25.45 29.26
C ASP A 150 -5.75 24.79 28.41
N LEU A 151 -5.64 23.47 28.52
CA LEU A 151 -4.64 22.65 27.83
C LEU A 151 -5.31 21.69 26.84
N GLU A 152 -4.74 21.57 25.64
CA GLU A 152 -5.07 20.49 24.69
C GLU A 152 -3.93 19.46 24.69
N LEU A 153 -4.10 18.38 25.46
CA LEU A 153 -3.08 17.32 25.51
C LEU A 153 -3.21 16.38 24.30
N PRO A 154 -2.09 15.84 23.79
CA PRO A 154 -2.10 14.86 22.71
C PRO A 154 -2.90 13.62 23.07
N ALA A 155 -3.50 12.98 22.06
CA ALA A 155 -4.33 11.78 22.25
C ALA A 155 -3.56 10.62 22.92
N GLU A 156 -2.24 10.55 22.70
CA GLU A 156 -1.32 9.54 23.24
C GLU A 156 -1.20 9.61 24.77
N SER A 157 -1.51 10.75 25.38
CA SER A 157 -1.41 10.93 26.83
C SER A 157 -2.57 10.28 27.60
N SER A 158 -3.66 9.94 26.91
CA SER A 158 -4.85 9.37 27.55
C SER A 158 -4.69 7.89 27.86
N LYS A 159 -5.23 7.47 29.00
CA LYS A 159 -5.33 6.05 29.38
C LYS A 159 -6.09 5.19 28.37
N ASN A 160 -7.03 5.80 27.64
CA ASN A 160 -7.87 5.10 26.65
C ASN A 160 -7.24 5.03 25.25
N TYR A 161 -6.03 5.55 25.09
CA TYR A 161 -5.37 5.63 23.80
C TYR A 161 -5.18 4.25 23.15
N VAL A 162 -5.57 4.16 21.88
CA VAL A 162 -5.42 2.94 21.08
C VAL A 162 -4.27 3.17 20.11
N SER A 163 -3.11 2.59 20.44
CA SER A 163 -1.88 2.77 19.67
C SER A 163 -1.82 1.93 18.39
N ASP A 164 -2.37 0.71 18.43
CA ASP A 164 -2.22 -0.26 17.36
C ASP A 164 -3.50 -1.07 17.13
N VAL A 165 -3.56 -1.78 16.01
CA VAL A 165 -4.67 -2.64 15.61
C VAL A 165 -4.80 -3.88 16.52
N PRO A 166 -5.99 -4.48 16.64
CA PRO A 166 -6.20 -5.67 17.45
C PRO A 166 -5.28 -6.84 17.04
N GLU A 167 -4.90 -7.67 18.00
CA GLU A 167 -4.12 -8.89 17.72
C GLU A 167 -4.83 -9.82 16.73
N ASN A 168 -6.16 -9.92 16.84
CA ASN A 168 -6.98 -10.73 15.94
C ASN A 168 -6.83 -10.27 14.50
N PHE A 169 -6.76 -8.96 14.26
CA PHE A 169 -6.53 -8.41 12.92
C PHE A 169 -5.17 -8.85 12.39
N LYS A 170 -4.10 -8.75 13.20
CA LYS A 170 -2.76 -9.18 12.78
C LYS A 170 -2.73 -10.67 12.44
N LYS A 171 -3.29 -11.53 13.31
CA LYS A 171 -3.39 -12.99 13.07
C LYS A 171 -4.15 -13.27 11.77
N TRP A 172 -5.30 -12.64 11.59
CA TRP A 172 -6.11 -12.81 10.38
C TRP A 172 -5.36 -12.40 9.12
N THR A 173 -4.65 -11.27 9.14
CA THR A 173 -3.85 -10.82 7.98
C THR A 173 -2.72 -11.80 7.66
N ILE A 174 -2.13 -12.43 8.68
CA ILE A 174 -1.09 -13.45 8.53
C ILE A 174 -1.62 -14.68 7.79
N GLU A 175 -2.71 -15.25 8.31
CA GLU A 175 -3.34 -16.45 7.77
C GLU A 175 -3.89 -16.24 6.35
N ASN A 176 -4.38 -15.03 6.05
CA ASN A 176 -5.06 -14.73 4.80
C ASN A 176 -4.19 -14.04 3.74
N LYS A 177 -2.88 -13.86 3.98
CA LYS A 177 -1.97 -13.16 3.05
C LYS A 177 -2.01 -13.71 1.63
N GLU A 178 -1.84 -15.02 1.47
CA GLU A 178 -1.82 -15.65 0.15
C GLU A 178 -3.20 -15.57 -0.53
N ARG A 179 -4.28 -15.64 0.26
CA ARG A 179 -5.64 -15.46 -0.24
C ARG A 179 -5.85 -14.07 -0.82
N ILE A 180 -5.37 -13.04 -0.12
CA ILE A 180 -5.55 -11.63 -0.51
C ILE A 180 -4.68 -11.27 -1.71
N LYS A 181 -3.46 -11.80 -1.82
CA LYS A 181 -2.60 -11.63 -3.01
C LYS A 181 -3.28 -12.13 -4.29
N ASN A 182 -4.06 -13.20 -4.18
CA ASN A 182 -4.76 -13.81 -5.32
C ASN A 182 -6.06 -13.07 -5.69
N TRP A 183 -6.47 -12.03 -4.95
CA TRP A 183 -7.66 -11.26 -5.28
C TRP A 183 -7.41 -10.33 -6.46
N LYS A 184 -8.39 -10.27 -7.37
CA LYS A 184 -8.34 -9.37 -8.53
C LYS A 184 -8.36 -7.89 -8.13
N THR A 185 -9.02 -7.58 -7.01
CA THR A 185 -9.14 -6.23 -6.46
C THR A 185 -9.02 -6.34 -4.95
N GLN A 186 -8.13 -5.55 -4.37
CA GLN A 186 -7.96 -5.52 -2.92
C GLN A 186 -9.00 -4.56 -2.31
N PRO A 187 -9.52 -4.84 -1.10
CA PRO A 187 -10.43 -3.93 -0.44
C PRO A 187 -9.75 -2.62 -0.03
N ASP A 188 -10.48 -1.52 0.00
CA ASP A 188 -9.97 -0.20 0.37
C ASP A 188 -9.27 -0.19 1.73
N TRP A 189 -9.83 -0.90 2.72
CA TRP A 189 -9.24 -0.99 4.05
C TRP A 189 -7.88 -1.71 4.05
N TRP A 190 -7.59 -2.57 3.07
CA TRP A 190 -6.29 -3.21 2.95
C TRP A 190 -5.27 -2.25 2.34
N GLU A 191 -5.66 -1.52 1.29
CA GLU A 191 -4.77 -0.60 0.59
C GLU A 191 -4.43 0.64 1.42
N ASN A 192 -5.41 1.20 2.13
CA ASN A 192 -5.26 2.43 2.90
C ASN A 192 -4.51 2.22 4.23
N ASN A 193 -4.40 0.97 4.70
CA ASN A 193 -3.83 0.65 6.01
C ASN A 193 -2.54 -0.19 5.95
N LYS A 194 -1.78 -0.10 4.85
CA LYS A 194 -0.52 -0.87 4.66
C LYS A 194 0.48 -0.72 5.82
N GLY A 195 0.49 0.43 6.49
CA GLY A 195 1.36 0.68 7.66
C GLY A 195 1.05 -0.18 8.89
N PHE A 196 -0.18 -0.67 9.02
CA PHE A 196 -0.63 -1.53 10.12
C PHE A 196 -0.53 -3.02 9.80
N LEU A 197 -0.24 -3.37 8.54
CA LEU A 197 -0.10 -4.76 8.13
C LEU A 197 1.26 -5.30 8.62
N PRO A 198 1.31 -6.52 9.19
CA PRO A 198 2.56 -7.10 9.70
C PRO A 198 3.63 -7.26 8.60
N PHE A 199 3.20 -7.39 7.34
CA PHE A 199 4.09 -7.49 6.18
C PHE A 199 4.65 -6.16 5.70
N GLY A 200 4.02 -5.04 6.07
CA GLY A 200 4.53 -3.69 5.78
C GLY A 200 5.83 -3.44 6.55
N VAL A 201 5.94 -3.99 7.75
CA VAL A 201 7.16 -3.93 8.58
C VAL A 201 8.25 -4.81 7.99
N GLU A 202 7.95 -6.02 7.51
CA GLU A 202 8.93 -6.85 6.79
C GLU A 202 9.45 -6.19 5.52
N ASN A 203 8.62 -5.47 4.76
CA ASN A 203 9.07 -4.75 3.57
C ASN A 203 9.82 -3.46 3.91
N LYS A 204 9.50 -2.78 5.02
CA LYS A 204 10.30 -1.67 5.55
C LYS A 204 11.65 -2.15 6.04
N ILE A 205 11.67 -3.24 6.81
CA ILE A 205 12.89 -3.88 7.31
C ILE A 205 13.69 -4.47 6.15
N LYS A 206 13.08 -5.14 5.16
CA LYS A 206 13.73 -5.57 3.92
C LYS A 206 14.24 -4.38 3.12
N SER A 207 13.51 -3.28 2.95
CA SER A 207 14.06 -2.09 2.29
C SER A 207 15.23 -1.43 3.04
N ILE A 208 15.34 -1.67 4.36
CA ILE A 208 16.45 -1.21 5.20
C ILE A 208 17.60 -2.24 5.21
N LEU A 209 17.32 -3.54 5.07
CA LEU A 209 18.27 -4.67 5.09
C LEU A 209 18.71 -5.13 3.71
N ASP A 210 17.97 -4.80 2.66
CA ASP A 210 18.29 -4.97 1.26
C ASP A 210 19.38 -3.93 0.98
N ILE A 211 20.61 -4.35 1.25
CA ILE A 211 21.78 -3.90 0.50
C ILE A 211 21.31 -3.77 -0.95
N PRO A 212 21.38 -2.59 -1.58
CA PRO A 212 20.85 -2.43 -2.92
C PRO A 212 21.42 -3.55 -3.78
N GLU A 213 20.53 -4.43 -4.27
CA GLU A 213 20.92 -5.47 -5.21
C GLU A 213 21.66 -4.76 -6.32
N LYS A 214 22.92 -5.17 -6.52
CA LYS A 214 23.80 -4.64 -7.54
C LYS A 214 22.98 -4.42 -8.80
N ASN A 215 22.67 -3.16 -9.11
CA ASN A 215 22.29 -2.79 -10.44
C ASN A 215 23.40 -3.37 -11.33
N THR A 216 23.03 -4.28 -12.21
CA THR A 216 23.87 -4.82 -13.28
C THR A 216 24.11 -3.76 -14.37
N TYR A 217 24.14 -2.49 -13.97
CA TYR A 217 24.96 -1.48 -14.60
C TYR A 217 26.35 -1.66 -14.02
N ILE A 218 27.28 -2.15 -14.83
CA ILE A 218 28.71 -1.93 -14.61
C ILE A 218 28.90 -0.41 -14.72
N ALA A 219 28.55 0.31 -13.65
CA ALA A 219 29.14 1.58 -13.37
C ALA A 219 30.63 1.26 -13.33
N PHE A 220 31.36 1.78 -14.31
CA PHE A 220 32.79 1.63 -14.41
C PHE A 220 33.43 2.50 -13.32
N GLU A 221 33.14 2.17 -12.06
CA GLU A 221 33.82 2.77 -10.93
C GLU A 221 35.27 2.27 -11.00
N PRO A 222 36.24 3.19 -11.06
CA PRO A 222 37.63 2.84 -11.38
C PRO A 222 38.32 2.02 -10.28
N PHE A 223 37.66 1.76 -9.15
CA PHE A 223 38.24 1.08 -8.01
C PHE A 223 37.40 -0.14 -7.58
N SER A 224 38.11 -1.20 -7.20
CA SER A 224 37.49 -2.38 -6.58
C SER A 224 36.77 -2.00 -5.28
N PRO A 225 35.63 -2.63 -4.94
CA PRO A 225 34.91 -2.39 -3.68
C PRO A 225 35.78 -2.51 -2.42
N ILE A 226 36.81 -3.37 -2.46
CA ILE A 226 37.77 -3.54 -1.37
C ILE A 226 38.62 -2.28 -1.16
N ILE A 227 39.03 -1.64 -2.26
CA ILE A 227 39.79 -0.39 -2.21
C ILE A 227 38.89 0.73 -1.70
N ILE A 228 37.63 0.78 -2.12
CA ILE A 228 36.64 1.76 -1.67
C ILE A 228 36.42 1.66 -0.15
N ASN A 229 36.21 0.45 0.37
CA ASN A 229 36.04 0.26 1.81
C ASN A 229 37.26 0.73 2.60
N LYS A 230 38.46 0.38 2.13
CA LYS A 230 39.72 0.78 2.77
C LYS A 230 39.99 2.30 2.67
N LEU A 231 39.51 2.95 1.60
CA LEU A 231 39.55 4.41 1.46
C LEU A 231 38.52 5.09 2.37
N ASN A 232 37.37 4.48 2.62
CA ASN A 232 36.34 5.00 3.52
C ASN A 232 36.76 4.91 4.99
N GLU A 233 37.54 3.88 5.36
CA GLU A 233 38.15 3.75 6.71
C GLU A 233 39.20 4.83 6.99
N LEU A 234 39.77 5.47 5.96
CA LEU A 234 40.77 6.52 6.10
C LEU A 234 40.13 7.90 6.15
N ASN A 235 40.16 8.58 7.29
CA ASN A 235 39.52 9.91 7.42
C ASN A 235 40.33 11.09 6.82
N ASN A 236 41.58 10.89 6.40
CA ASN A 236 42.46 11.97 5.93
C ASN A 236 42.84 11.82 4.45
N ASN A 237 42.57 12.87 3.65
CA ASN A 237 42.87 12.92 2.22
C ASN A 237 44.34 12.65 1.88
N LYS A 238 45.29 13.06 2.73
CA LYS A 238 46.72 12.79 2.51
C LYS A 238 47.05 11.30 2.61
N LYS A 239 46.36 10.56 3.50
CA LYS A 239 46.51 9.10 3.64
C LYS A 239 45.87 8.36 2.46
N LYS A 240 44.71 8.84 1.98
CA LYS A 240 44.04 8.30 0.78
C LYS A 240 44.94 8.42 -0.46
N GLN A 241 45.51 9.60 -0.68
CA GLN A 241 46.44 9.84 -1.80
C GLN A 241 47.69 8.97 -1.72
N LYS A 242 48.26 8.80 -0.51
CA LYS A 242 49.42 7.92 -0.31
C LYS A 242 49.09 6.46 -0.66
N LEU A 243 47.96 5.94 -0.18
CA LEU A 243 47.52 4.57 -0.49
C LEU A 243 47.30 4.37 -1.99
N LEU A 244 46.66 5.33 -2.66
CA LEU A 244 46.46 5.28 -4.11
C LEU A 244 47.78 5.32 -4.88
N ALA A 245 48.75 6.14 -4.44
CA ALA A 245 50.08 6.20 -5.03
C ALA A 245 50.88 4.90 -4.81
N GLU A 246 50.76 4.27 -3.64
CA GLU A 246 51.35 2.96 -3.35
C GLU A 246 50.76 1.86 -4.25
N ILE A 247 49.45 1.89 -4.49
CA ILE A 247 48.78 0.94 -5.40
C ILE A 247 49.27 1.15 -6.84
N VAL A 248 49.29 2.39 -7.34
CA VAL A 248 49.70 2.67 -8.73
C VAL A 248 51.18 2.32 -8.98
N ASN A 249 52.03 2.40 -7.96
CA ASN A 249 53.47 2.10 -8.07
C ASN A 249 53.85 0.71 -7.54
N ALA A 250 52.87 -0.15 -7.27
CA ALA A 250 53.14 -1.52 -6.84
C ALA A 250 53.92 -2.30 -7.92
N PRO A 251 54.91 -3.13 -7.55
CA PRO A 251 55.71 -3.89 -8.52
C PRO A 251 54.89 -4.93 -9.30
N GLU A 252 53.74 -5.34 -8.74
CA GLU A 252 52.79 -6.27 -9.38
C GLU A 252 51.90 -5.60 -10.44
N ALA A 253 51.99 -4.28 -10.58
CA ALA A 253 51.15 -3.50 -11.49
C ALA A 253 51.78 -3.44 -12.89
N LYS A 254 51.09 -3.97 -13.90
CA LYS A 254 51.49 -3.86 -15.30
C LYS A 254 51.04 -2.52 -15.86
N ILE A 255 51.98 -1.73 -16.37
CA ILE A 255 51.68 -0.42 -16.96
C ILE A 255 51.04 -0.62 -18.34
N LEU A 256 49.86 -0.01 -18.55
CA LEU A 256 49.16 -0.03 -19.85
C LEU A 256 49.42 1.23 -20.66
N PHE A 257 49.36 2.39 -20.00
CA PHE A 257 49.59 3.70 -20.61
C PHE A 257 50.30 4.60 -19.61
N GLU A 258 51.32 5.32 -20.07
CA GLU A 258 52.04 6.32 -19.30
C GLU A 258 52.16 7.60 -20.13
N THR A 259 51.84 8.72 -19.50
CA THR A 259 51.97 10.08 -20.03
C THR A 259 52.65 10.92 -18.96
N GLU A 260 53.12 12.13 -19.29
CA GLU A 260 53.85 13.01 -18.37
C GLU A 260 53.17 13.17 -16.99
N ASN A 261 51.83 13.16 -16.93
CA ASN A 261 51.07 13.39 -15.70
C ASN A 261 50.18 12.21 -15.25
N ASN A 262 49.88 11.25 -16.13
CA ASN A 262 48.94 10.16 -15.84
C ASN A 262 49.58 8.79 -16.10
N LYS A 263 49.41 7.89 -15.13
CA LYS A 263 49.84 6.49 -15.19
C LYS A 263 48.64 5.57 -15.01
N VAL A 264 48.38 4.73 -15.99
CA VAL A 264 47.31 3.73 -15.97
C VAL A 264 47.93 2.35 -15.84
N VAL A 265 47.54 1.64 -14.77
CA VAL A 265 48.07 0.30 -14.45
C VAL A 265 46.97 -0.75 -14.41
N LEU A 266 47.36 -1.99 -14.69
CA LEU A 266 46.52 -3.18 -14.63
C LEU A 266 47.17 -4.20 -13.70
N PHE A 267 46.36 -4.87 -12.88
CA PHE A 267 46.82 -6.00 -12.08
C PHE A 267 46.42 -7.32 -12.74
N ASP A 268 47.34 -8.30 -12.76
CA ASP A 268 47.20 -9.57 -13.48
C ASP A 268 46.00 -10.43 -13.02
N LYS A 269 45.45 -10.17 -11.83
CA LYS A 269 44.23 -10.84 -11.33
C LYS A 269 42.95 -10.40 -12.05
N HIS A 270 43.04 -9.49 -13.03
CA HIS A 270 41.90 -9.05 -13.81
C HIS A 270 41.41 -10.16 -14.78
N LYS A 271 40.35 -10.88 -14.41
CA LYS A 271 39.75 -11.98 -15.19
C LYS A 271 39.15 -11.56 -16.55
N GLY A 272 39.14 -10.26 -16.89
CA GLY A 272 38.46 -9.70 -18.05
C GLY A 272 39.28 -9.58 -19.35
N VAL A 273 40.56 -9.95 -19.36
CA VAL A 273 41.47 -9.71 -20.51
C VAL A 273 41.05 -10.47 -21.79
N LYS A 274 40.28 -11.55 -21.66
CA LYS A 274 39.82 -12.40 -22.78
C LYS A 274 38.35 -12.18 -23.19
N LYS A 275 37.67 -11.13 -22.68
CA LYS A 275 36.27 -10.83 -23.01
C LYS A 275 36.18 -9.76 -24.10
N ASP A 276 35.12 -9.80 -24.91
CA ASP A 276 34.86 -8.79 -25.96
C ASP A 276 34.80 -7.36 -25.43
N SER A 277 34.43 -7.17 -24.16
CA SER A 277 34.42 -5.88 -23.48
C SER A 277 35.83 -5.30 -23.20
N TRP A 278 36.89 -6.09 -23.34
CA TRP A 278 38.26 -5.66 -23.04
C TRP A 278 38.76 -4.55 -23.97
N GLN A 279 38.40 -4.62 -25.25
CA GLN A 279 38.77 -3.58 -26.22
C GLN A 279 38.12 -2.24 -25.86
N ASN A 280 36.86 -2.25 -25.43
CA ASN A 280 36.15 -1.05 -24.95
C ASN A 280 36.80 -0.47 -23.69
N THR A 281 37.19 -1.33 -22.73
CA THR A 281 37.92 -0.93 -21.52
C THR A 281 39.27 -0.26 -21.87
N LEU A 282 40.03 -0.83 -22.80
CA LEU A 282 41.30 -0.26 -23.25
C LEU A 282 41.11 1.09 -23.98
N GLN A 283 40.09 1.20 -24.82
CA GLN A 283 39.76 2.46 -25.49
C GLN A 283 39.37 3.55 -24.48
N MET A 284 38.57 3.21 -23.47
CA MET A 284 38.19 4.16 -22.42
C MET A 284 39.38 4.56 -21.54
N ALA A 285 40.22 3.60 -21.13
CA ALA A 285 41.45 3.89 -20.40
C ALA A 285 42.39 4.82 -21.18
N LYS A 286 42.49 4.62 -22.50
CA LYS A 286 43.25 5.48 -23.41
C LYS A 286 42.60 6.87 -23.60
N ALA A 287 41.27 6.97 -23.56
CA ALA A 287 40.58 8.25 -23.60
C ALA A 287 40.78 9.04 -22.31
N LEU A 288 40.69 8.38 -21.15
CA LEU A 288 40.93 8.98 -19.84
C LEU A 288 42.37 9.44 -19.64
N SER A 289 43.36 8.69 -20.15
CA SER A 289 44.76 9.14 -20.11
C SER A 289 45.03 10.35 -21.01
N LYS A 290 44.29 10.49 -22.11
CA LYS A 290 44.42 11.59 -23.08
C LYS A 290 43.64 12.86 -22.70
N ASN A 291 42.53 12.74 -21.97
CA ASN A 291 41.69 13.88 -21.60
C ASN A 291 42.40 14.76 -20.55
N LYS A 292 43.09 15.77 -21.07
CA LYS A 292 43.64 16.91 -20.36
C LYS A 292 42.51 17.92 -20.17
N LYS A 293 42.29 18.38 -18.92
CA LYS A 293 41.44 19.52 -18.49
C LYS A 293 39.96 19.21 -18.23
N MET A 294 39.57 19.25 -16.95
CA MET A 294 39.14 20.50 -16.32
C MET A 294 39.86 20.65 -14.98
#